data_AF-A0A5B2UIA0-F1
#
_entry.id   AF-A0A5B2UIA0-F1
#
_cell.length_a   1.000
_cell.length_b   1.000
_cell.length_c   1.000
_cell.angle_alpha   90.00
_cell.angle_beta   90.00
_cell.angle_gamma   90.00
#
_symmetry.space_group_name_H-M   'P 1'
#
loop_
_entity.id
_entity.type
_entity.pdbx_description
1 polymer ?
#
loop_
_entity_poly.entity_id
_entity_poly.type
_entity_poly.pdbx_seq_one_letter_code
_entity_poly.pdbx_strand_id
1 'polypeptide(L)'
;MRVGTYKGHVIAVLLRDEHCPPHVHVAGKDWDARFRFSFLDGDVELWDVDPERRRPSGAVLEGIRQTLRQRHYLARARRIWWEKLQTVCLDNHSWDWEADEVVPGLVIRRGVYVIASARHDVAGRRTILNLVRAPGSVEIEL
;
A
#
# COMPACT_ATOMS: atom_id res chain seq x y z
N MET A 1 13.74 -7.05 -1.00
CA MET A 1 13.90 -6.39 -2.31
C MET A 1 14.04 -4.88 -2.11
N ARG A 2 15.14 -4.25 -2.54
CA ARG A 2 15.42 -2.83 -2.22
C ARG A 2 14.51 -1.87 -3.02
N VAL A 3 13.80 -1.01 -2.27
CA VAL A 3 13.04 0.15 -2.76
C VAL A 3 13.95 1.37 -2.85
N GLY A 4 14.71 1.64 -1.79
CA GLY A 4 15.48 2.86 -1.67
C GLY A 4 16.42 2.88 -0.47
N THR A 5 16.92 4.06 -0.15
CA THR A 5 17.70 4.33 1.06
C THR A 5 17.39 5.73 1.58
N TYR A 6 17.31 5.88 2.90
CA TYR A 6 17.19 7.18 3.57
C TYR A 6 18.26 7.29 4.66
N LYS A 7 19.19 8.24 4.53
CA LYS A 7 20.28 8.48 5.50
C LYS A 7 21.01 7.21 5.98
N GLY A 8 21.26 6.27 5.06
CA GLY A 8 21.91 4.98 5.35
C GLY A 8 20.97 3.84 5.72
N HIS A 9 19.69 4.10 6.01
CA HIS A 9 18.68 3.06 6.22
C HIS A 9 18.20 2.49 4.90
N VAL A 10 18.21 1.16 4.78
CA VAL A 10 17.69 0.45 3.59
C VAL A 10 16.19 0.33 3.72
N ILE A 11 15.49 0.75 2.67
CA ILE A 11 14.05 0.55 2.55
C ILE A 11 13.80 -0.59 1.58
N ALA A 12 13.02 -1.60 1.99
CA ALA A 12 12.80 -2.80 1.21
C ALA A 12 11.39 -3.37 1.40
N VAL A 13 10.89 -4.03 0.36
CA VAL A 13 9.79 -4.99 0.52
C VAL A 13 10.42 -6.33 0.91
N LEU A 14 10.06 -6.85 2.09
CA LEU A 14 10.39 -8.21 2.48
C LEU A 14 9.30 -9.15 1.93
N LEU A 15 9.50 -10.48 1.94
CA LEU A 15 8.58 -11.44 1.30
C LEU A 15 8.21 -12.62 2.18
N ARG A 16 8.87 -12.79 3.33
CA ARG A 16 8.60 -13.92 4.24
C ARG A 16 7.55 -13.46 5.24
N ASP A 17 6.47 -14.24 5.34
CA ASP A 17 5.36 -14.01 6.28
C ASP A 17 4.65 -12.65 6.09
N GLU A 18 4.82 -12.06 4.90
CA GLU A 18 4.17 -10.80 4.55
C GLU A 18 2.71 -11.02 4.24
N HIS A 19 1.87 -10.29 4.95
CA HIS A 19 0.43 -10.28 4.77
C HIS A 19 -0.05 -8.86 4.50
N CYS A 20 -1.29 -8.76 4.04
CA CYS A 20 -1.94 -7.47 3.90
C CYS A 20 -1.97 -6.69 5.23
N PRO A 21 -1.97 -5.34 5.17
CA PRO A 21 -1.91 -4.48 3.98
C PRO A 21 -0.52 -4.34 3.32
N PRO A 22 -0.43 -3.75 2.11
CA PRO A 22 0.84 -3.45 1.45
C PRO A 22 1.75 -2.57 2.29
N HIS A 23 3.02 -2.97 2.44
CA HIS A 23 3.98 -2.25 3.27
C HIS A 23 5.44 -2.47 2.87
N VAL A 24 6.31 -1.61 3.39
CA VAL A 24 7.77 -1.71 3.29
C VAL A 24 8.40 -1.76 4.67
N HIS A 25 9.54 -2.43 4.78
CA HIS A 25 10.38 -2.47 5.95
C HIS A 25 11.56 -1.51 5.81
N VAL A 26 11.94 -0.93 6.95
CA VAL A 26 13.11 -0.09 7.07
C VAL A 26 13.92 -0.55 8.26
N ALA A 27 15.06 -1.17 7.96
CA ALA A 27 15.97 -1.70 8.97
C ALA A 27 16.85 -0.58 9.54
N GLY A 28 16.77 -0.42 10.86
CA GLY A 28 17.72 0.29 11.69
C GLY A 28 18.85 -0.61 12.17
N LYS A 29 19.70 -0.08 13.05
CA LYS A 29 20.78 -0.86 13.69
C LYS A 29 20.20 -1.94 14.62
N ASP A 30 19.16 -1.57 15.34
CA ASP A 30 18.62 -2.33 16.47
C ASP A 30 17.08 -2.26 16.56
N TRP A 31 16.45 -1.77 15.49
CA TRP A 31 15.00 -1.65 15.28
C TRP A 31 14.65 -1.93 13.81
N ASP A 32 13.42 -2.33 13.53
CA ASP A 32 12.81 -2.38 12.21
C ASP A 32 11.50 -1.58 12.24
N ALA A 33 11.23 -0.79 11.21
CA ALA A 33 9.98 -0.05 11.10
C ALA A 33 9.24 -0.45 9.83
N ARG A 34 7.92 -0.65 9.96
CA ARG A 34 7.05 -0.96 8.84
C ARG A 34 6.23 0.26 8.46
N PHE A 35 6.18 0.56 7.16
CA PHE A 35 5.37 1.64 6.62
C PHE A 35 4.36 1.08 5.63
N ARG A 36 3.08 1.31 5.89
CA ARG A 36 1.99 0.92 5.00
C ARG A 36 1.85 1.90 3.86
N PHE A 37 1.47 1.37 2.71
CA PHE A 37 1.02 2.17 1.57
C PHE A 37 -0.22 1.52 0.96
N SER A 38 -0.98 2.29 0.19
CA SER A 38 -2.15 1.78 -0.52
C SER A 38 -1.89 1.67 -2.03
N PHE A 39 -2.80 1.01 -2.74
CA PHE A 39 -2.92 1.09 -4.19
C PHE A 39 -4.07 2.01 -4.61
N LEU A 40 -4.55 2.87 -3.71
CA LEU A 40 -5.69 3.77 -3.91
C LEU A 40 -5.28 5.24 -4.01
N ASP A 41 -4.21 5.64 -3.32
CA ASP A 41 -3.84 7.05 -3.14
C ASP A 41 -2.31 7.20 -3.01
N GLY A 42 -1.80 8.40 -2.73
CA GLY A 42 -0.36 8.65 -2.51
C GLY A 42 0.12 8.43 -1.07
N ASP A 43 -0.72 7.89 -0.18
CA ASP A 43 -0.45 7.94 1.24
C ASP A 43 0.46 6.82 1.74
N VAL A 44 1.22 7.20 2.78
CA VAL A 44 2.15 6.33 3.48
C VAL A 44 2.06 6.65 4.98
N GLU A 45 1.92 5.60 5.76
CA GLU A 45 1.75 5.66 7.21
C GLU A 45 2.77 4.77 7.91
N LEU A 46 3.23 5.19 9.08
CA LEU A 46 3.96 4.29 9.96
C LEU A 46 2.96 3.25 10.50
N TRP A 47 3.30 1.97 10.37
CA TRP A 47 2.55 0.87 10.95
C TRP A 47 3.01 0.62 12.38
N ASP A 48 4.27 0.25 12.54
CA ASP A 48 4.89 -0.04 13.83
C ASP A 48 6.41 0.02 13.76
N VAL A 49 7.03 -0.12 14.93
CA VAL A 49 8.45 -0.27 15.11
C VAL A 49 8.70 -1.44 16.07
N ASP A 50 9.58 -2.36 15.68
CA ASP A 50 9.97 -3.51 16.50
C ASP A 50 11.48 -3.53 16.78
N PRO A 51 11.92 -3.62 18.06
CA PRO A 51 11.12 -3.45 19.27
C PRO A 51 10.82 -1.98 19.53
N GLU A 52 9.60 -1.67 19.99
CA GLU A 52 9.16 -0.30 20.29
C GLU A 52 10.10 0.44 21.27
N ARG A 53 10.75 -0.29 22.19
CA ARG A 53 11.74 0.27 23.14
C ARG A 53 13.00 0.86 22.48
N ARG A 54 13.26 0.50 21.21
CA ARG A 54 14.39 1.00 20.40
C ARG A 54 13.94 1.91 19.27
N ARG A 55 12.71 2.44 19.39
CA ARG A 55 12.13 3.30 18.38
C ARG A 55 13.02 4.52 18.09
N PRO A 56 13.34 4.80 16.81
CA PRO A 56 14.10 5.99 16.44
C PRO A 56 13.26 7.25 16.68
N SER A 57 13.90 8.41 16.63
CA SER A 57 13.18 9.68 16.83
C SER A 57 12.07 9.88 15.80
N GLY A 58 11.01 10.59 16.20
CA GLY A 58 9.90 10.91 15.31
C GLY A 58 10.34 11.62 14.03
N ALA A 59 11.38 12.46 14.09
CA ALA A 59 11.94 13.13 12.93
C ALA A 59 12.56 12.17 11.90
N VAL A 60 13.14 11.04 12.35
CA VAL A 60 13.66 10.01 11.45
C VAL A 60 12.50 9.29 10.77
N LEU A 61 11.50 8.85 11.54
CA LEU A 61 10.32 8.16 11.01
C LEU A 61 9.55 9.02 10.02
N GLU A 62 9.35 10.30 10.34
CA GLU A 62 8.68 11.24 9.44
C GLU A 62 9.50 11.50 8.18
N GLY A 63 10.82 11.65 8.28
CA GLY A 63 11.69 11.81 7.11
C GLY A 63 11.64 10.59 6.18
N ILE A 64 11.57 9.38 6.73
CA ILE A 64 11.38 8.14 5.96
C ILE A 64 10.02 8.14 5.27
N ARG A 65 8.95 8.46 6.02
CA ARG A 65 7.58 8.51 5.50
C ARG A 65 7.46 9.50 4.33
N GLN A 66 8.02 10.70 4.47
CA GLN A 66 8.05 11.72 3.41
C GLN A 66 8.89 11.27 2.21
N THR A 67 9.99 10.56 2.44
CA THR A 67 10.78 9.96 1.35
C THR A 67 9.95 8.92 0.59
N LEU A 68 9.24 8.04 1.30
CA LEU A 68 8.39 7.03 0.69
C LEU A 68 7.22 7.60 -0.09
N ARG A 69 6.64 8.72 0.34
CA ARG A 69 5.59 9.46 -0.38
C ARG A 69 6.05 10.03 -1.72
N GLN A 70 7.35 10.17 -1.96
CA GLN A 70 7.83 10.65 -3.25
C GLN A 70 7.44 9.65 -4.35
N ARG A 71 6.88 10.18 -5.45
CA ARG A 71 6.26 9.38 -6.52
C ARG A 71 7.10 8.20 -6.98
N HIS A 72 8.40 8.38 -7.17
CA HIS A 72 9.29 7.33 -7.67
C HIS A 72 9.55 6.21 -6.65
N TYR A 73 9.61 6.51 -5.36
CA TYR A 73 9.75 5.49 -4.32
C TYR A 73 8.46 4.71 -4.14
N LEU A 74 7.32 5.40 -4.10
CA LEU A 74 6.01 4.76 -3.94
C LEU A 74 5.66 3.87 -5.14
N ALA A 75 5.87 4.37 -6.37
CA ALA A 75 5.67 3.58 -7.58
C ALA A 75 6.56 2.33 -7.60
N ARG A 76 7.81 2.45 -7.13
CA ARG A 76 8.73 1.31 -7.03
C ARG A 76 8.29 0.30 -5.96
N ALA A 77 7.80 0.76 -4.81
CA ALA A 77 7.26 -0.11 -3.76
C ALA A 77 6.05 -0.90 -4.28
N ARG A 78 5.09 -0.22 -4.91
CA ARG A 78 3.92 -0.83 -5.57
C ARG A 78 4.30 -1.86 -6.61
N ARG A 79 5.24 -1.52 -7.50
CA ARG A 79 5.72 -2.45 -8.52
C ARG A 79 6.32 -3.71 -7.89
N ILE A 80 7.24 -3.56 -6.94
CA ILE A 80 7.90 -4.70 -6.29
C ILE A 80 6.87 -5.56 -5.54
N TRP A 81 5.94 -4.94 -4.82
CA TRP A 81 4.85 -5.65 -4.13
C TRP A 81 4.00 -6.42 -5.13
N TRP A 82 3.52 -5.76 -6.19
CA TRP A 82 2.70 -6.38 -7.21
C TRP A 82 3.42 -7.55 -7.89
N GLU A 83 4.65 -7.35 -8.39
CA GLU A 83 5.46 -8.39 -9.06
C GLU A 83 5.69 -9.63 -8.20
N LYS A 84 5.58 -9.53 -6.86
CA LYS A 84 5.89 -10.64 -5.95
C LYS A 84 4.69 -11.25 -5.26
N LEU A 85 3.69 -10.44 -4.91
CA LEU A 85 2.52 -10.87 -4.15
C LEU A 85 1.23 -10.90 -4.99
N GLN A 86 1.21 -10.21 -6.14
CA GLN A 86 0.06 -10.18 -7.07
C GLN A 86 -1.29 -9.87 -6.40
N THR A 87 -1.26 -9.03 -5.35
CA THR A 87 -2.46 -8.56 -4.66
C THR A 87 -2.30 -7.09 -4.29
N VAL A 88 -3.41 -6.37 -4.28
CA VAL A 88 -3.51 -5.00 -3.75
C VAL A 88 -4.28 -4.96 -2.42
N CYS A 89 -4.65 -6.12 -1.87
CA CYS A 89 -5.35 -6.27 -0.59
C CYS A 89 -6.72 -5.59 -0.51
N LEU A 90 -7.43 -5.47 -1.64
CA LEU A 90 -8.78 -4.89 -1.71
C LEU A 90 -9.87 -5.91 -2.01
N ASP A 91 -9.50 -7.17 -2.24
CA ASP A 91 -10.48 -8.23 -2.47
C ASP A 91 -11.38 -8.37 -1.22
N ASN A 92 -12.67 -8.66 -1.42
CA ASN A 92 -13.71 -8.73 -0.38
C ASN A 92 -14.01 -7.42 0.36
N HIS A 93 -13.49 -6.29 -0.12
CA HIS A 93 -13.99 -4.97 0.26
C HIS A 93 -15.07 -4.52 -0.73
N SER A 94 -15.73 -3.41 -0.45
CA SER A 94 -16.68 -2.80 -1.36
C SER A 94 -16.17 -1.44 -1.85
N TRP A 95 -16.71 -0.99 -2.98
CA TRP A 95 -16.47 0.32 -3.55
C TRP A 95 -17.76 1.12 -3.51
N ASP A 96 -17.71 2.34 -2.97
CA ASP A 96 -18.80 3.30 -3.02
C ASP A 96 -18.68 4.19 -4.26
N TRP A 97 -19.63 4.06 -5.17
CA TRP A 97 -19.61 4.77 -6.44
C TRP A 97 -19.91 6.27 -6.30
N GLU A 98 -20.65 6.66 -5.27
CA GLU A 98 -20.99 8.07 -5.04
C GLU A 98 -19.87 8.78 -4.29
N ALA A 99 -19.22 8.09 -3.34
CA ALA A 99 -18.13 8.65 -2.55
C ALA A 99 -16.75 8.53 -3.22
N ASP A 100 -16.58 7.69 -4.24
CA ASP A 100 -15.30 7.39 -4.89
C ASP A 100 -14.27 6.78 -3.91
N GLU A 101 -14.75 5.90 -3.02
CA GLU A 101 -13.96 5.38 -1.89
C GLU A 101 -14.16 3.87 -1.67
N VAL A 102 -13.14 3.23 -1.12
CA VAL A 102 -13.23 1.84 -0.63
C VAL A 102 -13.93 1.81 0.72
N VAL A 103 -14.94 0.96 0.82
CA VAL A 103 -15.64 0.62 2.06
C VAL A 103 -15.13 -0.73 2.58
N PRO A 104 -14.60 -0.80 3.81
CA PRO A 104 -14.13 -2.05 4.38
C PRO A 104 -15.21 -3.14 4.48
N GLY A 105 -14.85 -4.34 4.03
CA GLY A 105 -15.71 -5.52 4.09
C GLY A 105 -16.81 -5.55 3.01
N LEU A 106 -17.62 -6.62 3.08
CA LEU A 106 -18.69 -6.90 2.13
C LEU A 106 -19.94 -6.10 2.49
N VAL A 107 -20.09 -4.93 1.89
CA VAL A 107 -21.26 -4.07 2.12
C VAL A 107 -22.22 -4.19 0.94
N ILE A 108 -23.48 -4.55 1.25
CA ILE A 108 -24.58 -4.64 0.29
C ILE A 108 -25.53 -3.47 0.53
N ARG A 109 -25.34 -2.38 -0.21
CA ARG A 109 -26.26 -1.23 -0.24
C ARG A 109 -26.31 -0.63 -1.64
N ARG A 110 -27.36 0.12 -1.95
CA ARG A 110 -27.47 0.82 -3.25
C ARG A 110 -26.27 1.74 -3.44
N GLY A 111 -25.68 1.75 -4.63
CA GLY A 111 -24.50 2.57 -4.97
C GLY A 111 -23.17 1.96 -4.52
N VAL A 112 -23.19 0.84 -3.78
CA VAL A 112 -21.98 0.18 -3.28
C VAL A 112 -21.87 -1.23 -3.84
N TYR A 113 -20.71 -1.55 -4.39
CA TYR A 113 -20.46 -2.79 -5.09
C TYR A 113 -19.27 -3.52 -4.50
N VAL A 114 -19.38 -4.82 -4.33
CA VAL A 114 -18.27 -5.66 -3.85
C VAL A 114 -17.16 -5.68 -4.90
N ILE A 115 -15.92 -5.50 -4.46
CA ILE A 115 -14.71 -5.67 -5.28
C ILE A 115 -14.48 -7.17 -5.46
N ALA A 116 -14.73 -7.66 -6.67
CA ALA A 116 -14.54 -9.06 -7.04
C ALA A 116 -13.06 -9.40 -7.23
N SER A 117 -12.31 -8.46 -7.80
CA SER A 117 -10.86 -8.54 -7.94
C SER A 117 -10.29 -7.15 -8.12
N ALA A 118 -9.06 -6.95 -7.64
CA ALA A 118 -8.31 -5.74 -7.89
C ALA A 118 -6.90 -6.05 -8.39
N ARG A 119 -6.44 -5.30 -9.39
CA ARG A 119 -5.09 -5.46 -9.97
C ARG A 119 -4.37 -4.14 -10.12
N HIS A 120 -3.04 -4.18 -10.04
CA HIS A 120 -2.21 -3.01 -10.34
C HIS A 120 -1.64 -3.11 -11.76
N ASP A 121 -1.94 -2.13 -12.59
CA ASP A 121 -1.32 -1.93 -13.90
C ASP A 121 -0.04 -1.09 -13.73
N VAL A 122 1.10 -1.78 -13.74
CA VAL A 122 2.42 -1.17 -13.55
C VAL A 122 2.76 -0.19 -14.69
N ALA A 123 2.33 -0.47 -15.93
CA ALA A 123 2.64 0.36 -17.08
C ALA A 123 1.78 1.62 -17.10
N GLY A 124 0.47 1.45 -16.87
CA GLY A 124 -0.48 2.56 -16.73
C GLY A 124 -0.30 3.37 -15.45
N ARG A 125 0.35 2.81 -14.41
CA ARG A 125 0.41 3.35 -13.04
C ARG A 125 -0.99 3.59 -12.46
N ARG A 126 -1.82 2.56 -12.56
CA ARG A 126 -3.21 2.64 -12.10
C ARG A 126 -3.64 1.35 -11.42
N THR A 127 -4.68 1.44 -10.61
CA THR A 127 -5.33 0.30 -9.97
C THR A 127 -6.69 0.10 -10.60
N ILE A 128 -6.99 -1.14 -10.99
CA ILE A 128 -8.22 -1.49 -11.68
C ILE A 128 -9.04 -2.39 -10.76
N LEU A 129 -10.24 -1.95 -10.41
CA LEU A 129 -11.19 -2.69 -9.58
C LEU A 129 -12.29 -3.26 -10.48
N ASN A 130 -12.45 -4.58 -10.45
CA ASN A 130 -13.61 -5.24 -11.07
C ASN A 130 -14.66 -5.45 -10.00
N LEU A 131 -15.85 -4.90 -10.22
CA LEU A 131 -16.91 -4.89 -9.22
C LEU A 131 -18.03 -5.88 -9.59
N VAL A 132 -18.62 -6.53 -8.58
CA VAL A 132 -19.74 -7.46 -8.75
C VAL A 132 -20.98 -6.70 -9.21
N ARG A 133 -21.53 -7.06 -10.38
CA ARG A 133 -22.79 -6.52 -10.93
C ARG A 133 -22.80 -5.00 -11.16
N ALA A 134 -21.63 -4.36 -11.18
CA ALA A 134 -21.52 -2.96 -11.58
C ALA A 134 -21.55 -2.83 -13.11
N PRO A 135 -21.93 -1.66 -13.65
CA PRO A 135 -21.94 -1.41 -15.08
C PRO A 135 -20.54 -1.33 -15.72
N GLY A 136 -19.48 -1.23 -14.91
CA GLY A 136 -18.10 -1.15 -15.38
C GLY A 136 -17.07 -1.41 -14.28
N SER A 137 -15.79 -1.25 -14.63
CA SER A 137 -14.66 -1.25 -13.70
C SER A 137 -14.33 0.16 -13.23
N VAL A 138 -13.65 0.26 -12.09
CA VAL A 138 -13.06 1.51 -11.60
C VAL A 138 -11.58 1.51 -11.92
N GLU A 139 -11.08 2.63 -12.44
CA GLU A 139 -9.65 2.85 -12.69
C GLU A 139 -9.17 4.03 -11.85
N ILE A 140 -8.16 3.80 -11.01
CA ILE A 140 -7.59 4.80 -10.10
C ILE A 140 -6.16 5.10 -10.54
N GLU A 141 -5.89 6.33 -10.92
CA GLU A 141 -4.56 6.80 -11.38
C GLU A 141 -3.62 7.13 -10.20
N LEU A 142 -2.32 6.79 -10.32
CA LEU A 142 -1.32 6.85 -9.22
C LEU A 142 -0.01 7.63 -9.52
#